data_AF-A0A382R7R3-F1
#
_entry.id   AF-A0A382R7R3-F1
#
_cell.length_a   1.000
_cell.length_b   1.000
_cell.length_c   1.000
_cell.angle_alpha   90.00
_cell.angle_beta   90.00
_cell.angle_gamma   90.00
#
_symmetry.space_group_name_H-M   'P 1'
#
loop_
_entity.id
_entity.type
_entity.pdbx_description
1 polymer ?
#
loop_
_entity_poly.entity_id
_entity_poly.type
_entity_poly.pdbx_seq_one_letter_code
_entity_poly.pdbx_strand_id
1 'polypeptide(L)'
;MSVDSKNVKASLDKHILADGFDPVMDMEKSHGSWLVDERDGTEYLDMFSMFASGAVGYNHPDIIAKRDRLAISAQNKPTLSDIYNVFYAEFLETFSRSAIPEYLPHVFFIEGGSLAVENALKVAFDWKVRKNIRSGKGKKGSKIIHFNQAFHGRSGYTLSLTN
;
A
#
# COMPACT_ATOMS: atom_id res chain seq x y z
N MET A 1 -24.76 -11.40 -12.32
CA MET A 1 -25.45 -11.76 -11.05
C MET A 1 -24.94 -10.79 -10.00
N SER A 2 -25.84 -10.16 -9.24
CA SER A 2 -25.46 -9.28 -8.13
C SER A 2 -25.58 -10.05 -6.81
N VAL A 3 -24.67 -9.80 -5.87
CA VAL A 3 -24.75 -10.34 -4.51
C VAL A 3 -25.56 -9.34 -3.68
N ASP A 4 -26.55 -9.81 -2.94
CA ASP A 4 -27.29 -8.98 -1.97
C ASP A 4 -26.36 -8.59 -0.80
N SER A 5 -26.37 -7.31 -0.40
CA SER A 5 -25.50 -6.79 0.67
C SER A 5 -25.63 -7.56 1.98
N LYS A 6 -26.83 -8.10 2.28
CA LYS A 6 -27.09 -8.92 3.48
C LYS A 6 -26.44 -10.31 3.42
N ASN A 7 -26.05 -10.76 2.22
CA ASN A 7 -25.46 -12.07 1.97
C ASN A 7 -23.94 -12.02 1.67
N VAL A 8 -23.29 -10.85 1.77
CA VAL A 8 -21.86 -10.68 1.44
C VAL A 8 -20.98 -11.66 2.23
N LYS A 9 -21.11 -11.72 3.55
CA LYS A 9 -20.29 -12.60 4.41
C LYS A 9 -20.46 -14.08 4.04
N ALA A 10 -21.71 -14.54 3.94
CA ALA A 10 -22.03 -15.90 3.52
C ALA A 10 -21.56 -16.24 2.10
N SER A 11 -21.50 -15.25 1.20
CA SER A 11 -20.95 -15.43 -0.14
C SER A 11 -19.42 -15.57 -0.11
N LEU A 12 -18.72 -14.77 0.69
CA LEU A 12 -17.27 -14.81 0.83
C LEU A 12 -16.78 -16.06 1.57
N ASP A 13 -17.48 -16.47 2.63
CA ASP A 13 -17.15 -17.64 3.48
C ASP A 13 -17.07 -18.97 2.72
N LYS A 14 -17.62 -19.03 1.51
CA LYS A 14 -17.51 -20.20 0.62
C LYS A 14 -16.07 -20.46 0.18
N HIS A 15 -15.24 -19.42 0.14
CA HIS A 15 -13.94 -19.47 -0.53
C HIS A 15 -12.80 -18.81 0.25
N ILE A 16 -13.11 -17.92 1.21
CA ILE A 16 -12.12 -17.27 2.07
C ILE A 16 -12.58 -17.33 3.54
N LEU A 17 -11.64 -17.14 4.47
CA LEU A 17 -11.99 -16.85 5.86
C LEU A 17 -12.56 -15.42 5.92
N ALA A 18 -13.88 -15.25 6.04
CA ALA A 18 -14.50 -13.92 6.17
C ALA A 18 -14.71 -13.55 7.65
N ASP A 19 -13.62 -13.53 8.42
CA ASP A 19 -13.59 -13.19 9.85
C ASP A 19 -13.42 -11.69 10.14
N GLY A 20 -13.57 -10.85 9.11
CA GLY A 20 -13.51 -9.39 9.23
C GLY A 20 -14.68 -8.79 10.01
N PHE A 21 -14.66 -7.45 10.12
CA PHE A 21 -15.73 -6.68 10.76
C PHE A 21 -17.08 -6.89 10.06
N ASP A 22 -18.17 -6.72 10.82
CA ASP A 22 -19.52 -6.95 10.32
C ASP A 22 -20.08 -5.93 9.32
N PRO A 23 -19.73 -4.62 9.34
CA PRO A 23 -20.25 -3.65 8.37
C PRO A 23 -19.92 -4.00 6.92
N VAL A 24 -20.88 -3.81 6.02
CA VAL A 24 -20.69 -3.96 4.57
C VAL A 24 -20.59 -2.59 3.96
N MET A 25 -19.41 -2.21 3.47
CA MET A 25 -19.16 -0.85 2.96
C MET A 25 -19.94 -0.58 1.67
N ASP A 26 -20.82 0.41 1.70
CA ASP A 26 -21.40 1.02 0.51
C ASP A 26 -20.36 1.94 -0.15
N MET A 27 -19.78 1.46 -1.25
CA MET A 27 -18.70 2.15 -1.97
C MET A 27 -19.16 3.47 -2.62
N GLU A 28 -20.45 3.63 -2.89
CA GLU A 28 -20.99 4.82 -3.54
C GLU A 28 -21.41 5.88 -2.51
N LYS A 29 -21.94 5.48 -1.36
CA LYS A 29 -22.48 6.40 -0.34
C LYS A 29 -21.52 6.75 0.78
N SER A 30 -20.51 5.93 1.06
CA SER A 30 -19.47 6.28 2.05
C SER A 30 -18.80 7.59 1.66
N HIS A 31 -18.56 8.50 2.60
CA HIS A 31 -18.08 9.85 2.27
C HIS A 31 -17.27 10.46 3.41
N GLY A 32 -16.21 11.21 3.08
CA GLY A 32 -15.34 11.81 4.08
C GLY A 32 -14.81 10.74 5.05
N SER A 33 -15.08 10.89 6.35
CA SER A 33 -14.71 9.90 7.37
C SER A 33 -15.87 8.96 7.75
N TRP A 34 -16.94 8.91 6.97
CA TRP A 34 -18.14 8.11 7.28
C TRP A 34 -18.24 6.90 6.37
N LEU A 35 -18.27 5.71 6.97
CA LEU A 35 -18.58 4.45 6.31
C LEU A 35 -20.09 4.22 6.38
N VAL A 36 -20.72 4.08 5.22
CA VAL A 36 -22.15 3.75 5.13
C VAL A 36 -22.29 2.24 4.97
N ASP A 37 -23.14 1.62 5.78
CA ASP A 37 -23.45 0.20 5.67
C ASP A 37 -24.50 -0.04 4.58
N GLU A 38 -24.15 -0.82 3.55
CA GLU A 38 -25.02 -1.09 2.41
C GLU A 38 -26.24 -1.95 2.79
N ARG A 39 -26.26 -2.58 3.97
CA ARG A 39 -27.35 -3.47 4.40
C ARG A 39 -28.58 -2.70 4.89
N ASP A 40 -28.36 -1.57 5.55
CA ASP A 40 -29.40 -0.81 6.24
C ASP A 40 -29.23 0.73 6.18
N GLY A 41 -28.12 1.22 5.65
CA GLY A 41 -27.81 2.65 5.53
C GLY A 41 -27.22 3.28 6.80
N THR A 42 -26.90 2.49 7.82
CA THR A 42 -26.27 3.01 9.06
C THR A 42 -24.92 3.65 8.74
N GLU A 43 -24.65 4.82 9.31
CA GLU A 43 -23.38 5.51 9.14
C GLU A 43 -22.49 5.32 10.38
N TYR A 44 -21.23 4.93 10.13
CA TYR A 44 -20.20 4.77 11.14
C TYR A 44 -19.11 5.82 10.93
N LEU A 45 -18.78 6.58 11.98
CA LEU A 45 -17.58 7.41 11.97
C LEU A 45 -16.36 6.49 11.99
N ASP A 46 -15.61 6.48 10.89
CA ASP A 46 -14.43 5.64 10.72
C ASP A 46 -13.21 6.27 11.39
N MET A 47 -12.90 5.79 12.60
CA MET A 47 -11.64 6.08 13.31
C MET A 47 -10.56 5.02 13.10
N PHE A 48 -10.80 4.08 12.19
CA PHE A 48 -9.87 3.01 11.82
C PHE A 48 -9.11 3.34 10.53
N SER A 49 -9.73 4.07 9.60
CA SER A 49 -9.13 4.58 8.35
C SER A 49 -8.47 3.48 7.51
N MET A 50 -9.06 2.28 7.53
CA MET A 50 -8.60 1.10 6.79
C MET A 50 -7.12 0.79 7.08
N PHE A 51 -6.78 0.59 8.35
CA PHE A 51 -5.39 0.47 8.81
C PHE A 51 -4.54 1.69 8.43
N ALA A 52 -5.06 2.90 8.65
CA ALA A 52 -4.39 4.17 8.35
C ALA A 52 -3.99 4.36 6.87
N SER A 53 -4.69 3.71 5.93
CA SER A 53 -4.46 3.87 4.50
C SER A 53 -5.40 4.89 3.83
N GLY A 54 -6.54 5.21 4.47
CA GLY A 54 -7.55 6.15 3.97
C GLY A 54 -7.17 7.62 4.14
N ALA A 55 -6.10 8.08 3.50
CA ALA A 55 -5.48 9.39 3.73
C ALA A 55 -6.39 10.62 3.52
N VAL A 56 -7.37 10.55 2.63
CA VAL A 56 -8.29 11.68 2.29
C VAL A 56 -9.77 11.32 2.44
N GLY A 57 -10.07 10.19 3.09
CA GLY A 57 -11.44 9.71 3.27
C GLY A 57 -12.08 9.12 2.01
N TYR A 58 -13.33 8.70 2.17
CA TYR A 58 -14.14 8.07 1.13
C TYR A 58 -14.71 9.10 0.16
N ASN A 59 -14.76 8.74 -1.13
CA ASN A 59 -15.41 9.52 -2.18
C ASN A 59 -15.00 11.01 -2.19
N HIS A 60 -13.72 11.29 -1.93
CA HIS A 60 -13.18 12.65 -1.90
C HIS A 60 -13.47 13.37 -3.23
N PRO A 61 -14.05 14.60 -3.22
CA PRO A 61 -14.49 15.29 -4.43
C PRO A 61 -13.42 15.40 -5.51
N ASP A 62 -12.17 15.71 -5.13
CA ASP A 62 -11.06 15.82 -6.08
C ASP A 62 -10.63 14.50 -6.73
N ILE A 63 -10.89 13.36 -6.08
CA ILE A 63 -10.64 12.03 -6.63
C ILE A 63 -11.75 11.69 -7.63
N ILE A 64 -13.01 11.90 -7.23
CA ILE A 64 -14.17 11.67 -8.11
C ILE A 64 -14.10 12.53 -9.37
N ALA A 65 -13.70 13.81 -9.23
CA ALA A 65 -13.51 14.71 -10.37
C ALA A 65 -12.44 14.22 -11.36
N LYS A 66 -11.53 13.33 -10.94
CA LYS A 66 -10.46 12.76 -11.75
C LYS A 66 -10.69 11.28 -12.10
N ARG A 67 -11.89 10.74 -11.86
CA ARG A 67 -12.20 9.30 -12.03
C ARG A 67 -11.83 8.76 -13.42
N ASP A 68 -12.06 9.52 -14.49
CA ASP A 68 -11.80 9.07 -15.85
C ASP A 68 -10.29 8.90 -16.10
N ARG A 69 -9.49 9.82 -15.54
CA ARG A 69 -8.02 9.74 -15.58
C ARG A 69 -7.52 8.51 -14.81
N LEU A 70 -8.10 8.23 -13.65
CA LEU A 70 -7.79 7.02 -12.86
C LEU A 70 -8.21 5.74 -13.60
N ALA A 71 -9.36 5.75 -14.28
CA ALA A 71 -9.84 4.62 -15.06
C ALA A 71 -8.88 4.25 -16.20
N ILE A 72 -8.35 5.24 -16.93
CA ILE A 72 -7.34 5.00 -17.99
C ILE A 72 -6.10 4.32 -17.42
N SER A 73 -5.61 4.79 -16.26
CA SER A 73 -4.44 4.20 -15.59
C SER A 73 -4.73 2.79 -15.06
N ALA A 74 -5.91 2.54 -14.49
CA ALA A 74 -6.28 1.25 -13.92
C ALA A 74 -6.50 0.15 -14.99
N GLN A 75 -6.89 0.54 -16.21
CA GLN A 75 -7.07 -0.38 -17.33
C GLN A 75 -5.75 -0.96 -17.87
N ASN A 76 -4.60 -0.36 -17.55
CA ASN A 76 -3.31 -0.72 -18.10
C ASN A 76 -2.30 -1.05 -16.99
N LYS A 77 -1.60 -2.20 -17.11
CA LYS A 77 -0.53 -2.60 -16.15
C LYS A 77 0.83 -2.69 -16.86
N PRO A 78 1.47 -1.55 -17.19
CA PRO A 78 2.76 -1.55 -17.85
C PRO A 78 3.88 -1.99 -16.90
N THR A 79 4.93 -2.59 -17.46
CA THR A 79 6.19 -2.83 -16.76
C THR A 79 6.96 -1.51 -16.63
N LEU A 80 6.64 -0.69 -15.63
CA LEU A 80 7.21 0.66 -15.45
C LEU A 80 8.73 0.69 -15.20
N SER A 81 9.40 -0.45 -15.03
CA SER A 81 10.87 -0.53 -15.06
C SER A 81 11.45 -0.40 -16.47
N ASP A 82 10.66 -0.69 -17.50
CA ASP A 82 11.12 -0.87 -18.87
C ASP A 82 10.36 0.03 -19.86
N ILE A 83 9.06 0.22 -19.65
CA ILE A 83 8.18 1.02 -20.53
C ILE A 83 7.48 2.09 -19.70
N TYR A 84 7.91 3.34 -19.91
CA TYR A 84 7.37 4.50 -19.21
C TYR A 84 6.17 5.11 -19.93
N ASN A 85 5.40 5.91 -19.20
CA ASN A 85 4.30 6.70 -19.75
C ASN A 85 4.22 8.08 -19.06
N VAL A 86 3.47 9.00 -19.67
CA VAL A 86 3.33 10.38 -19.19
C VAL A 86 2.70 10.45 -17.79
N PHE A 87 1.76 9.56 -17.46
CA PHE A 87 1.11 9.54 -16.15
C PHE A 87 2.12 9.27 -15.02
N TYR A 88 3.08 8.36 -15.25
CA TYR A 88 4.15 8.06 -14.29
C TYR A 88 5.11 9.25 -14.11
N ALA A 89 5.45 9.94 -15.20
CA ALA A 89 6.29 11.14 -15.14
C ALA A 89 5.60 12.29 -14.37
N GLU A 90 4.34 12.60 -14.69
CA GLU A 90 3.56 13.64 -13.99
C GLU A 90 3.34 13.31 -12.50
N PHE A 91 3.14 12.03 -12.18
CA PHE A 91 3.09 11.57 -10.79
C PHE A 91 4.42 11.84 -10.08
N LEU A 92 5.55 11.47 -10.67
CA LEU A 92 6.87 11.65 -10.05
C LEU A 92 7.23 13.14 -9.88
N GLU A 93 6.90 13.99 -10.85
CA GLU A 93 7.06 15.45 -10.70
C GLU A 93 6.23 16.02 -9.55
N THR A 94 5.03 15.48 -9.33
CA THR A 94 4.19 15.91 -8.22
C THR A 94 4.70 15.37 -6.89
N PHE A 95 5.07 14.10 -6.86
CA PHE A 95 5.58 13.42 -5.66
C PHE A 95 6.89 14.04 -5.17
N SER A 96 7.80 14.38 -6.09
CA SER A 96 9.12 14.94 -5.73
C SER A 96 9.03 16.29 -5.02
N ARG A 97 8.01 17.10 -5.31
CA ARG A 97 7.80 18.41 -4.68
C ARG A 97 7.54 18.33 -3.18
N SER A 98 6.98 17.23 -2.70
CA SER A 98 6.51 17.12 -1.31
C SER A 98 7.10 15.93 -0.54
N ALA A 99 7.51 14.86 -1.22
CA ALA A 99 7.83 13.58 -0.59
C ALA A 99 9.26 13.09 -0.84
N ILE A 100 10.04 13.75 -1.70
CA ILE A 100 11.46 13.42 -1.93
C ILE A 100 12.32 14.52 -1.30
N PRO A 101 12.93 14.28 -0.12
CA PRO A 101 13.80 15.26 0.49
C PRO A 101 15.17 15.31 -0.20
N GLU A 102 15.85 16.45 -0.12
CA GLU A 102 17.15 16.68 -0.76
C GLU A 102 18.22 15.64 -0.36
N TYR A 103 18.17 15.15 0.88
CA TYR A 103 19.14 14.17 1.39
C TYR A 103 18.85 12.71 0.97
N LEU A 104 17.69 12.43 0.34
CA LEU A 104 17.34 11.11 -0.22
C LEU A 104 16.69 11.28 -1.62
N PRO A 105 17.47 11.66 -2.65
CA PRO A 105 16.94 12.10 -3.95
C PRO A 105 16.47 10.95 -4.86
N HIS A 106 16.56 9.69 -4.42
CA HIS A 106 16.26 8.52 -5.24
C HIS A 106 15.11 7.71 -4.63
N VAL A 107 14.17 7.31 -5.47
CA VAL A 107 13.01 6.51 -5.10
C VAL A 107 12.90 5.28 -5.99
N PHE A 108 12.39 4.19 -5.42
CA PHE A 108 12.00 2.99 -6.13
C PHE A 108 10.59 2.60 -5.70
N PHE A 109 9.61 2.70 -6.61
CA PHE A 109 8.21 2.47 -6.29
C PHE A 109 7.88 0.98 -6.27
N ILE A 110 7.25 0.54 -5.19
CA ILE A 110 6.85 -0.84 -4.96
C ILE A 110 5.40 -0.89 -4.49
N GLU A 111 4.65 -1.85 -5.00
CA GLU A 111 3.28 -2.09 -4.61
C GLU A 111 3.23 -2.86 -3.27
N GLY A 112 3.05 -2.13 -2.17
CA GLY A 112 2.81 -2.69 -0.84
C GLY A 112 3.99 -2.60 0.14
N GLY A 113 3.66 -2.50 1.43
CA GLY A 113 4.63 -2.24 2.51
C GLY A 113 5.66 -3.35 2.72
N SER A 114 5.23 -4.62 2.70
CA SER A 114 6.17 -5.75 2.91
C SER A 114 7.27 -5.76 1.84
N LEU A 115 6.90 -5.64 0.57
CA LEU A 115 7.84 -5.62 -0.55
C LEU A 115 8.72 -4.36 -0.55
N ALA A 116 8.20 -3.23 -0.09
CA ALA A 116 9.01 -2.01 0.09
C ALA A 116 10.13 -2.24 1.11
N VAL A 117 9.83 -2.85 2.26
CA VAL A 117 10.83 -3.21 3.28
C VAL A 117 11.83 -4.23 2.71
N GLU A 118 11.39 -5.27 2.02
CA GLU A 118 12.33 -6.25 1.43
C GLU A 118 13.28 -5.62 0.40
N ASN A 119 12.80 -4.69 -0.43
CA ASN A 119 13.66 -3.98 -1.37
C ASN A 119 14.64 -3.06 -0.65
N ALA A 120 14.22 -2.37 0.42
CA ALA A 120 15.11 -1.58 1.26
C ALA A 120 16.22 -2.45 1.89
N LEU A 121 15.88 -3.64 2.39
CA LEU A 121 16.85 -4.60 2.93
C LEU A 121 17.86 -5.05 1.87
N LYS A 122 17.39 -5.40 0.65
CA LYS A 122 18.29 -5.79 -0.45
C LYS A 122 19.30 -4.70 -0.78
N VAL A 123 18.84 -3.45 -0.89
CA VAL A 123 19.72 -2.29 -1.16
C VAL A 123 20.72 -2.08 -0.02
N ALA A 124 20.26 -2.14 1.23
CA ALA A 124 21.12 -1.97 2.41
C ALA A 124 22.19 -3.07 2.51
N PHE A 125 21.82 -4.33 2.27
CA PHE A 125 22.75 -5.46 2.29
C PHE A 125 23.76 -5.38 1.16
N ASP A 126 23.33 -5.11 -0.09
CA ASP A 126 24.25 -4.95 -1.22
C ASP A 126 25.25 -3.81 -0.97
N TRP A 127 24.76 -2.64 -0.55
CA TRP A 127 25.62 -1.50 -0.22
C TRP A 127 26.62 -1.85 0.89
N LYS A 128 26.17 -2.49 1.98
CA LYS A 128 27.02 -2.82 3.13
C LYS A 128 28.07 -3.86 2.77
N VAL A 129 27.69 -4.89 2.02
CA VAL A 129 28.61 -5.92 1.51
C VAL A 129 29.68 -5.29 0.62
N ARG A 130 29.29 -4.46 -0.35
CA ARG A 130 30.24 -3.74 -1.22
C ARG A 130 31.18 -2.84 -0.42
N LYS A 131 30.66 -2.10 0.56
CA LYS A 131 31.46 -1.25 1.45
C LYS A 131 32.48 -2.07 2.24
N ASN A 132 32.07 -3.22 2.78
CA ASN A 132 32.93 -4.11 3.56
C ASN A 132 34.03 -4.74 2.70
N ILE A 133 33.71 -5.20 1.48
CA ILE A 133 34.69 -5.72 0.50
C ILE A 133 35.76 -4.67 0.21
N ARG A 134 35.36 -3.43 -0.12
CA ARG A 134 36.30 -2.33 -0.38
C ARG A 134 37.21 -2.01 0.82
N SER A 135 36.73 -2.25 2.04
CA SER A 135 37.49 -2.05 3.28
C SER A 135 38.28 -3.28 3.75
N GLY A 136 38.40 -4.34 2.94
CA GLY A 136 39.13 -5.56 3.31
C GLY A 136 38.43 -6.45 4.36
N LYS A 137 37.15 -6.21 4.67
CA LYS A 137 36.39 -6.95 5.69
C LYS A 137 35.66 -8.19 5.16
N GLY A 138 35.72 -8.43 3.85
CA GLY A 138 35.08 -9.56 3.16
C GLY A 138 33.57 -9.40 2.96
N LYS A 139 32.90 -10.48 2.55
CA LYS A 139 31.47 -10.54 2.20
C LYS A 139 30.56 -10.64 3.44
N LYS A 140 30.59 -9.64 4.31
CA LYS A 140 29.74 -9.54 5.52
C LYS A 140 28.75 -8.38 5.38
N GLY A 141 27.59 -8.43 6.06
CA GLY A 141 26.65 -7.30 6.13
C GLY A 141 25.18 -7.60 5.83
N SER A 142 24.75 -8.86 5.96
CA SER A 142 23.38 -9.34 5.65
C SER A 142 22.47 -9.45 6.88
N LYS A 143 22.83 -8.81 8.00
CA LYS A 143 22.02 -8.79 9.22
C LYS A 143 21.41 -7.41 9.41
N ILE A 144 20.19 -7.37 9.93
CA ILE A 144 19.47 -6.16 10.30
C ILE A 144 19.05 -6.25 11.76
N ILE A 145 18.97 -5.11 12.43
CA ILE A 145 18.44 -5.00 13.79
C ILE A 145 16.97 -4.60 13.68
N HIS A 146 16.10 -5.24 14.44
CA HIS A 146 14.71 -4.85 14.63
C HIS A 146 14.40 -4.78 16.13
N PHE A 147 13.28 -4.16 16.47
CA PHE A 147 12.83 -4.01 17.86
C PHE A 147 11.82 -5.10 18.23
N ASN A 148 11.61 -5.26 19.55
CA ASN A 148 10.50 -6.04 20.07
C ASN A 148 9.18 -5.32 19.76
N GLN A 149 8.11 -6.05 19.48
CA GLN A 149 6.78 -5.52 19.12
C GLN A 149 6.77 -4.71 17.82
N ALA A 150 7.69 -5.00 16.91
CA ALA A 150 7.78 -4.35 15.60
C ALA A 150 6.85 -5.02 14.59
N PHE A 151 6.34 -4.24 13.62
CA PHE A 151 5.58 -4.75 12.48
C PHE A 151 6.17 -4.22 11.18
N HIS A 152 6.74 -5.11 10.36
CA HIS A 152 7.41 -4.76 9.11
C HIS A 152 6.81 -5.45 7.88
N GLY A 153 5.77 -6.27 8.07
CA GLY A 153 5.12 -7.02 7.01
C GLY A 153 5.05 -8.51 7.33
N ARG A 154 4.51 -9.27 6.38
CA ARG A 154 4.25 -10.72 6.54
C ARG A 154 4.87 -11.58 5.44
N SER A 155 5.71 -10.99 4.58
CA SER A 155 6.52 -11.72 3.60
C SER A 155 7.74 -12.37 4.27
N GLY A 156 8.47 -13.24 3.55
CA GLY A 156 9.54 -14.06 4.12
C GLY A 156 10.58 -13.29 4.94
N TYR A 157 11.12 -12.18 4.42
CA TYR A 157 12.09 -11.37 5.19
C TYR A 157 11.41 -10.51 6.24
N THR A 158 10.24 -9.93 5.93
CA THR A 158 9.57 -8.99 6.85
C THR A 158 8.95 -9.65 8.07
N LEU A 159 8.52 -10.91 7.95
CA LEU A 159 8.03 -11.70 9.06
C LEU A 159 9.14 -11.95 10.09
N SER A 160 10.39 -12.16 9.65
CA SER A 160 11.53 -12.32 10.57
C SER A 160 11.84 -11.06 11.39
N LEU A 161 11.26 -9.92 11.00
CA LEU A 161 11.41 -8.63 11.67
C LEU A 161 10.14 -8.23 12.43
N THR A 162 9.11 -9.08 12.41
CA THR A 162 7.79 -8.81 13.01
C THR A 162 7.56 -9.76 14.18
N ASN A 163 7.22 -9.22 15.36
CA ASN A 163 7.06 -10.01 16.60
C ASN A 163 6.13 -9.33 17.59
#